data_AF-A0A7S8MWG5-F1
#
_entry.id   AF-A0A7S8MWG5-F1
#
_cell.length_a   1.000
_cell.length_b   1.000
_cell.length_c   1.000
_cell.angle_alpha   90.00
_cell.angle_beta   90.00
_cell.angle_gamma   90.00
#
_symmetry.space_group_name_H-M   'P 1'
#
loop_
_entity.id
_entity.type
_entity.pdbx_description
1 polymer ?
#
loop_
_entity_poly.entity_id
_entity_poly.type
_entity_poly.pdbx_seq_one_letter_code
_entity_poly.pdbx_strand_id
1 'polypeptide(L)'
;MMRILLGTATPVPSPSTVDPDLVTPGPWGFLIIALLAVVVILLISDMMRRIRRGRVRADIREELDAEARAESEEESGADSESADGDAAPDAEEPGRS
;
A
#
# COMPACT_ATOMS: atom_id res chain seq x y z
N MET A 1 60.74 -53.71 28.63
CA MET A 1 60.51 -52.33 28.14
C MET A 1 59.11 -52.29 27.54
N MET A 2 58.09 -51.90 28.31
CA MET A 2 56.69 -51.84 27.82
C MET A 2 56.20 -50.40 27.98
N ARG A 3 55.91 -49.71 26.87
CA ARG A 3 55.34 -48.36 26.86
C ARG A 3 53.83 -48.49 26.71
N ILE A 4 53.08 -48.00 27.68
CA ILE A 4 51.62 -47.92 27.62
C ILE A 4 51.26 -46.62 26.90
N LEU A 5 50.50 -46.72 25.80
CA LEU A 5 49.89 -45.57 25.14
C LEU A 5 48.67 -45.14 25.97
N LEU A 6 48.73 -43.94 26.57
CA LEU A 6 47.59 -43.34 27.25
C LEU A 6 46.59 -42.83 26.20
N GLY A 7 45.42 -43.46 26.14
CA GLY A 7 44.27 -42.95 25.38
C GLY A 7 43.65 -41.73 26.09
N THR A 8 43.39 -40.67 25.33
CA THR A 8 42.69 -39.48 25.83
C THR A 8 41.21 -39.81 26.04
N ALA A 9 40.73 -39.82 27.28
CA ALA A 9 39.31 -39.97 27.57
C ALA A 9 38.53 -38.77 27.03
N THR A 10 37.58 -39.02 26.12
CA THR A 10 36.62 -37.99 25.68
C THR A 10 35.68 -37.69 26.85
N PRO A 11 35.59 -36.42 27.33
CA PRO A 11 34.66 -36.09 28.39
C PRO A 11 33.22 -36.29 27.88
N VAL A 12 32.44 -37.08 28.62
CA VAL A 12 31.00 -37.22 28.39
C VAL A 12 30.29 -36.03 29.04
N PRO A 13 29.36 -35.34 28.34
CA PRO A 13 28.62 -34.25 28.95
C PRO A 13 27.80 -34.82 30.12
N SER A 14 28.06 -34.30 31.32
CA SER A 14 27.17 -34.56 32.46
C SER A 14 25.83 -33.86 32.19
N PRO A 15 24.68 -34.46 32.54
CA PRO A 15 23.40 -33.79 32.40
C PRO A 15 23.38 -32.57 33.33
N SER A 16 23.74 -31.41 32.81
CA SER A 16 23.46 -30.14 33.45
C SER A 16 21.97 -29.92 33.36
N THR A 17 21.27 -30.06 34.49
CA THR A 17 19.89 -29.60 34.65
C THR A 17 19.86 -28.11 34.33
N VAL A 18 19.52 -27.77 33.09
CA VAL A 18 19.28 -26.38 32.70
C VAL A 18 18.10 -25.91 33.54
N ASP A 19 18.29 -24.82 34.28
CA ASP A 19 17.24 -24.22 35.09
C ASP A 19 16.04 -23.89 34.17
N PRO A 20 14.82 -24.36 34.46
CA PRO A 20 13.64 -24.07 33.61
C PRO A 20 13.36 -22.56 33.47
N ASP A 21 13.80 -21.74 34.43
CA ASP A 21 13.66 -20.29 34.37
C ASP A 21 14.67 -19.64 33.38
N LEU A 22 15.65 -20.41 32.90
CA LEU A 22 16.66 -19.98 31.94
C LEU A 22 16.19 -20.10 30.48
N VAL A 23 15.16 -20.92 30.20
CA VAL A 23 14.73 -21.24 28.82
C VAL A 23 13.32 -20.76 28.47
N THR A 24 12.55 -20.35 29.46
CA THR A 24 11.28 -19.66 29.26
C THR A 24 11.42 -18.27 29.82
N PRO A 25 11.39 -17.20 29.01
CA PRO A 25 11.25 -15.86 29.57
C PRO A 25 10.01 -15.91 30.47
N GLY A 26 10.20 -15.70 31.78
CA GLY A 26 9.12 -15.83 32.76
C GLY A 26 7.93 -14.90 32.43
N PRO A 27 6.89 -14.86 33.26
CA PRO A 27 5.67 -14.08 32.98
C PRO A 27 5.93 -12.64 32.50
N TRP A 28 6.99 -11.99 33.03
CA TRP A 28 7.44 -10.67 32.59
C TRP A 28 7.90 -10.60 31.13
N GLY A 29 8.67 -11.57 30.64
CA GLY A 29 9.12 -11.56 29.24
C GLY A 29 7.98 -11.87 28.28
N PHE A 30 7.01 -12.71 28.68
CA PHE A 30 5.77 -12.89 27.91
C PHE A 30 4.97 -11.58 27.83
N LEU A 31 4.83 -10.85 28.94
CA LEU A 31 4.15 -9.55 28.95
C LEU A 31 4.83 -8.52 28.05
N ILE A 32 6.16 -8.49 28.02
CA ILE A 32 6.93 -7.59 27.14
C ILE A 32 6.66 -7.92 25.67
N ILE A 33 6.70 -9.20 25.28
CA ILE A 33 6.42 -9.61 23.89
C ILE A 33 4.95 -9.37 23.53
N ALA A 34 4.01 -9.64 24.44
CA ALA A 34 2.60 -9.35 24.22
C ALA A 34 2.36 -7.85 23.98
N LEU A 35 2.99 -6.98 24.78
CA LEU A 35 2.95 -5.54 24.59
C LEU A 35 3.57 -5.12 23.26
N LEU A 36 4.72 -5.69 22.90
CA LEU A 36 5.38 -5.42 21.61
C LEU A 36 4.46 -5.80 20.44
N ALA A 37 3.78 -6.95 20.50
CA ALA A 37 2.82 -7.36 19.49
C ALA A 37 1.66 -6.35 19.35
N VAL A 38 1.13 -5.85 20.47
CA VAL A 38 0.10 -4.80 20.46
C VAL A 38 0.62 -3.52 19.80
N VAL A 39 1.84 -3.10 20.14
CA VAL A 39 2.48 -1.92 19.51
C VAL A 39 2.59 -2.12 17.99
N VAL A 40 3.07 -3.27 17.54
CA VAL A 40 3.18 -3.59 16.11
C VAL A 40 1.81 -3.55 15.41
N ILE A 41 0.78 -4.14 16.02
CA ILE A 41 -0.59 -4.09 15.48
C ILE A 41 -1.11 -2.65 15.39
N LEU A 42 -0.88 -1.84 16.43
CA LEU A 42 -1.26 -0.43 16.43
C LEU A 42 -0.52 0.36 15.36
N LEU A 43 0.77 0.07 15.13
CA LEU A 43 1.56 0.70 14.06
C LEU A 43 1.01 0.34 12.67
N ILE A 44 0.68 -0.93 12.43
CA ILE A 44 0.09 -1.37 11.17
C ILE A 44 -1.28 -0.71 10.98
N SER A 45 -2.11 -0.69 12.02
CA SER A 45 -3.43 -0.05 12.00
C SER A 45 -3.34 1.45 11.77
N ASP A 46 -2.39 2.14 12.43
CA ASP A 46 -2.10 3.55 12.21
C ASP A 46 -1.69 3.81 10.76
N MET A 47 -0.76 3.03 10.23
CA MET A 47 -0.32 3.15 8.84
C MET A 47 -1.48 2.92 7.86
N MET A 48 -2.33 1.91 8.08
CA MET A 48 -3.52 1.67 7.28
C MET A 48 -4.52 2.82 7.37
N ARG A 49 -4.75 3.35 8.58
CA ARG A 49 -5.67 4.48 8.82
C ARG A 49 -5.15 5.76 8.17
N ARG A 50 -3.84 6.00 8.23
CA ARG A 50 -3.14 7.11 7.58
C ARG A 50 -3.29 7.04 6.07
N ILE A 51 -3.03 5.88 5.47
CA ILE A 51 -3.18 5.65 4.04
C ILE A 51 -4.64 5.89 3.61
N ARG A 52 -5.60 5.30 4.33
CA ARG A 52 -7.02 5.43 4.01
C ARG A 52 -7.51 6.88 4.14
N ARG A 53 -7.06 7.61 5.16
CA ARG A 53 -7.33 9.05 5.31
C ARG A 53 -6.72 9.92 4.22
N GLY A 54 -5.55 9.56 3.70
CA GLY A 54 -4.89 10.28 2.61
C GLY A 54 -5.61 10.12 1.27
N ARG A 55 -6.13 8.92 0.98
CA ARG A 55 -6.79 8.59 -0.30
C ARG A 55 -8.20 9.14 -0.43
N VAL A 56 -9.00 9.17 0.64
CA VAL A 56 -10.37 9.72 0.59
C VAL A 56 -10.41 11.16 0.05
N ARG A 57 -9.37 11.97 0.29
CA ARG A 57 -9.29 13.34 -0.28
C ARG A 57 -8.82 13.39 -1.73
N ALA A 58 -8.12 12.37 -2.21
CA ALA A 58 -7.66 12.27 -3.58
C ALA A 58 -8.78 11.71 -4.47
N ASP A 59 -9.45 10.66 -4.02
CA ASP A 59 -10.51 9.98 -4.78
C ASP A 59 -11.69 10.95 -5.08
N ILE A 60 -12.08 11.80 -4.11
CA ILE A 60 -13.12 12.83 -4.33
C ILE A 60 -12.67 13.90 -5.33
N ARG A 61 -11.38 14.25 -5.35
CA ARG A 61 -10.86 15.23 -6.32
C ARG A 61 -10.81 14.66 -7.72
N GLU A 62 -10.53 13.37 -7.86
CA GLU A 62 -10.50 12.71 -9.16
C GLU A 62 -11.89 12.60 -9.78
N GLU A 63 -12.92 12.33 -8.99
CA GLU A 63 -14.32 12.33 -9.45
C GLU A 63 -14.79 13.74 -9.86
N LEU A 64 -14.47 14.77 -9.05
CA LEU A 64 -14.78 16.16 -9.41
C LEU A 64 -13.99 16.66 -10.63
N ASP A 65 -12.75 16.23 -10.80
CA ASP A 65 -11.90 16.59 -11.95
C ASP A 65 -12.29 15.82 -13.22
N ALA A 66 -12.96 14.66 -13.07
CA ALA A 66 -13.57 13.93 -14.17
C ALA A 66 -14.91 14.56 -14.60
N GLU A 67 -15.76 14.95 -13.65
CA GLU A 67 -17.00 15.69 -13.92
C GLU A 67 -16.70 17.05 -14.58
N ALA A 68 -15.72 17.81 -14.07
CA ALA A 68 -15.32 19.08 -14.66
C ALA A 68 -14.74 18.94 -16.07
N ARG A 69 -14.06 17.82 -16.37
CA ARG A 69 -13.59 17.53 -17.73
C ARG A 69 -14.74 17.20 -18.66
N ALA A 70 -15.68 16.37 -18.22
CA ALA A 70 -16.87 16.03 -19.01
C ALA A 70 -17.70 17.28 -19.34
N GLU A 71 -17.91 18.17 -18.37
CA GLU A 71 -18.62 19.44 -18.57
C GLU A 71 -17.86 20.36 -19.54
N SER A 72 -16.52 20.42 -19.45
CA SER A 72 -15.71 21.22 -20.38
C SER A 72 -15.67 20.67 -21.81
N GLU A 73 -15.74 19.35 -21.98
CA GLU A 73 -15.78 18.69 -23.30
C GLU A 73 -17.15 18.86 -23.97
N GLU A 74 -18.24 18.82 -23.19
CA GLU A 74 -19.59 19.12 -23.68
C GLU A 74 -19.74 20.57 -24.12
N GLU A 75 -19.21 21.53 -23.35
CA GLU A 75 -19.23 22.95 -23.71
C GLU A 75 -18.36 23.25 -24.94
N SER A 76 -17.16 22.64 -25.04
CA SER A 76 -16.30 22.79 -26.21
C SER A 76 -16.86 22.12 -27.48
N GLY A 77 -17.63 21.05 -27.35
CA GLY A 77 -18.29 20.38 -28.47
C GLY A 77 -19.47 21.17 -29.02
N ALA A 78 -20.24 21.82 -28.13
CA ALA A 78 -21.36 22.68 -28.51
C ALA A 78 -20.92 23.97 -29.24
N ASP A 79 -19.78 24.53 -28.87
CA ASP A 79 -19.23 25.75 -29.50
C ASP A 79 -18.62 25.47 -30.89
N SER A 80 -18.12 24.24 -31.13
CA SER A 80 -17.57 23.85 -32.44
C SER A 80 -18.65 23.54 -33.49
N GLU A 81 -19.81 23.02 -33.09
CA GLU A 81 -20.93 22.70 -34.01
C GLU A 81 -21.64 23.97 -34.51
N SER A 82 -21.59 25.06 -33.73
CA SER A 82 -22.23 26.35 -34.07
C SER A 82 -21.41 27.18 -35.08
N ALA A 83 -20.13 26.87 -35.28
CA ALA A 83 -19.23 27.65 -36.15
C ALA A 83 -19.14 27.14 -37.61
N ASP A 84 -19.55 25.90 -37.90
CA ASP A 84 -19.42 25.29 -39.23
C ASP A 84 -20.71 25.38 -40.09
N GLY A 85 -21.81 25.87 -39.51
CA GLY A 85 -23.14 25.93 -40.15
C GLY A 85 -23.50 27.21 -40.90
N ASP A 86 -22.68 28.28 -40.85
CA ASP A 86 -23.02 29.61 -41.40
C ASP A 86 -22.08 30.08 -42.52
N ALA A 87 -21.83 29.20 -43.51
CA ALA A 87 -21.21 29.60 -44.78
C ALA A 87 -22.03 29.09 -45.96
N ALA A 88 -23.19 29.70 -46.20
CA ALA A 88 -23.91 29.57 -47.45
C ALA A 88 -23.25 30.45 -48.54
N PRO A 89 -22.69 29.91 -49.63
CA PRO A 89 -22.51 30.69 -50.84
C PRO A 89 -23.88 30.82 -51.52
N ASP A 90 -24.54 31.95 -51.29
CA ASP A 90 -25.67 32.40 -52.10
C ASP A 90 -25.15 32.63 -53.54
N ALA A 91 -25.48 31.70 -54.44
CA ALA A 91 -25.37 31.87 -55.88
C ALA A 91 -26.66 31.35 -56.52
N GLU A 92 -27.66 32.22 -56.50
CA GLU A 92 -28.71 32.43 -57.51
C GLU A 92 -28.60 31.60 -58.80
N GLU A 93 -29.52 30.65 -58.99
CA GLU A 93 -30.03 30.23 -60.31
C GLU A 93 -31.46 29.69 -60.08
N PRO A 94 -32.54 30.12 -60.78
CA PRO A 94 -32.69 29.90 -62.24
C PRO A 94 -33.59 30.85 -63.06
N GLY A 95 -33.24 31.00 -64.34
CA GLY A 95 -34.19 31.04 -65.47
C GLY A 95 -35.22 32.18 -65.57
N ARG A 96 -34.97 33.15 -66.48
CA ARG A 96 -36.04 33.90 -67.16
C ARG A 96 -35.82 33.96 -68.68
N SER A 97 -36.83 33.41 -69.36
CA SER A 97 -37.39 33.71 -70.70
C SER A 97 -36.48 34.13 -71.85
#